data_AF-B7HNB8-F1
#
_entry.id   AF-B7HNB8-F1
#
_cell.length_a   1.000
_cell.length_b   1.000
_cell.length_c   1.000
_cell.angle_alpha   90.00
_cell.angle_beta   90.00
_cell.angle_gamma   90.00
#
_symmetry.space_group_name_H-M   'P 1'
#
loop_
_entity.id
_entity.type
_entity.pdbx_description
1 polymer ?
#
loop_
_entity_poly.entity_id
_entity_poly.type
_entity_poly.pdbx_seq_one_letter_code
_entity_poly.pdbx_strand_id
1 'polypeptide(L)' 'MKKESPEEKRERIRQSELKNNPTGSLHDGLNKAETGSPVDMTGGMNWKGTALVILLLVLAYIIYTYFFS' A
#
# COMPACT_ATOMS: atom_id res chain seq x y z
N MET A 1 23.11 -24.92 -29.79
CA MET A 1 21.96 -24.90 -28.86
C MET A 1 22.49 -24.43 -27.51
N LYS A 2 22.22 -23.17 -27.11
CA LYS A 2 22.69 -22.67 -25.80
C LYS A 2 21.88 -23.39 -24.72
N LYS A 3 22.55 -24.09 -23.81
CA LYS A 3 21.90 -24.66 -22.62
C LYS A 3 21.51 -23.48 -21.72
N GLU A 4 20.22 -23.35 -21.48
CA GLU A 4 19.66 -22.39 -20.54
C GLU A 4 20.28 -22.61 -19.15
N SER A 5 20.61 -21.51 -18.46
CA SER A 5 21.18 -21.59 -17.12
C SER A 5 20.14 -22.14 -16.12
N PRO A 6 20.56 -22.75 -15.01
CA PRO A 6 19.64 -23.18 -13.96
C PRO A 6 18.74 -22.05 -13.44
N GLU A 7 19.23 -20.81 -13.47
CA GLU A 7 18.50 -19.61 -13.02
C GLU A 7 17.45 -19.19 -14.04
N GLU A 8 17.82 -19.17 -15.33
CA GLU A 8 16.89 -18.87 -16.42
C GLU A 8 15.75 -19.91 -16.47
N LYS A 9 16.07 -21.19 -16.25
CA LYS A 9 15.06 -22.26 -16.17
C LYS A 9 14.08 -22.04 -15.01
N ARG A 10 14.57 -21.62 -13.85
CA ARG A 10 13.73 -21.32 -12.67
C ARG A 10 12.84 -20.12 -12.93
N GLU A 11 13.39 -19.04 -13.48
CA GLU A 11 12.63 -17.83 -13.78
C GLU A 11 11.56 -18.10 -14.84
N ARG A 12 11.86 -18.91 -15.87
CA ARG A 12 10.84 -19.31 -16.87
C ARG A 12 9.69 -20.06 -16.22
N ILE A 13 9.96 -20.99 -15.30
CA ILE A 13 8.89 -21.73 -14.60
C ILE A 13 8.04 -20.75 -13.78
N ARG A 14 8.67 -19.85 -13.01
CA ARG A 14 7.98 -18.80 -12.26
C ARG A 14 7.11 -17.91 -13.14
N GLN A 15 7.61 -17.48 -14.29
CA GLN A 15 6.85 -16.70 -15.27
C GLN A 15 5.70 -17.48 -15.88
N SER A 16 5.88 -18.79 -16.10
CA SER A 16 4.84 -19.67 -16.63
C SER A 16 3.71 -19.86 -15.63
N GLU A 17 4.03 -19.97 -14.34
CA GLU A 17 3.04 -20.02 -13.24
C GLU A 17 2.28 -18.69 -13.10
N LEU A 18 2.99 -17.55 -13.12
CA LEU A 18 2.39 -16.22 -13.08
C LEU A 18 1.43 -15.97 -14.26
N LYS A 19 1.78 -16.44 -15.47
CA LYS A 19 0.92 -16.31 -16.66
C LYS A 19 -0.29 -17.24 -16.63
N ASN A 20 -0.14 -18.44 -16.07
CA ASN A 20 -1.23 -19.42 -15.96
C ASN A 20 -2.16 -19.16 -14.78
N ASN A 21 -1.71 -18.41 -13.76
CA ASN A 21 -2.52 -17.96 -12.64
C ASN A 21 -2.45 -16.44 -12.44
N PRO A 22 -3.04 -15.66 -13.37
CA PRO A 22 -3.07 -14.20 -13.26
C PRO A 22 -3.91 -13.71 -12.06
N THR A 23 -4.84 -14.54 -11.57
CA THR A 23 -5.71 -14.20 -10.44
C THR A 23 -5.00 -14.32 -9.09
N GLY A 24 -4.00 -15.20 -8.97
CA GLY A 24 -3.23 -15.36 -7.72
C GLY A 24 -2.46 -14.11 -7.33
N SER A 25 -1.78 -13.46 -8.28
CA SER A 25 -1.05 -12.22 -8.02
C SER A 25 -1.97 -11.03 -7.73
N LEU A 26 -3.17 -11.01 -8.33
CA LEU A 26 -4.20 -10.02 -8.04
C LEU A 26 -4.79 -10.21 -6.63
N HIS A 27 -5.05 -11.46 -6.23
CA HIS A 27 -5.54 -11.78 -4.89
C HIS A 27 -4.52 -11.40 -3.81
N ASP A 28 -3.23 -11.64 -4.03
CA ASP A 28 -2.16 -11.19 -3.13
C ASP A 28 -2.05 -9.65 -3.07
N GLY A 29 -2.18 -8.98 -4.22
CA GLY A 29 -2.18 -7.51 -4.28
C GLY A 29 -3.38 -6.87 -3.58
N LEU A 30 -4.57 -7.46 -3.73
CA LEU A 30 -5.81 -7.03 -3.08
C LEU A 30 -5.77 -7.30 -1.58
N ASN A 31 -5.37 -8.51 -1.15
CA ASN A 31 -5.19 -8.80 0.28
C ASN A 31 -4.18 -7.84 0.91
N LYS A 32 -3.09 -7.47 0.21
CA LYS A 32 -2.11 -6.49 0.69
C LYS A 32 -2.68 -5.07 0.77
N ALA A 33 -3.61 -4.69 -0.11
CA ALA A 33 -4.29 -3.40 -0.06
C ALA A 33 -5.39 -3.36 1.02
N GLU A 34 -6.11 -4.47 1.22
CA GLU A 34 -7.18 -4.61 2.21
C GLU A 34 -6.64 -4.77 3.64
N THR A 35 -5.47 -5.40 3.81
CA THR A 35 -4.78 -5.51 5.10
C THR A 35 -3.76 -4.39 5.34
N GLY A 36 -3.77 -3.35 4.49
CA GLY A 36 -2.85 -2.23 4.54
C GLY A 36 -2.81 -1.56 5.91
N SER A 37 -1.63 -1.56 6.53
CA SER A 37 -1.38 -0.80 7.75
C SER A 37 -1.73 0.68 7.51
N PRO A 38 -2.31 1.41 8.49
CA PRO A 38 -2.48 2.86 8.39
C PRO A 38 -1.19 3.57 7.99
N VAL A 39 -0.04 2.95 8.31
CA VAL A 39 1.31 3.37 7.95
C VAL A 39 1.57 3.34 6.44
N ASP A 40 1.01 2.38 5.67
CA ASP A 40 1.09 2.36 4.20
C ASP A 40 0.22 3.47 3.58
N MET A 41 -0.92 3.79 4.21
CA MET A 41 -1.79 4.89 3.81
C MET A 41 -1.15 6.27 4.08
N THR A 42 -0.43 6.41 5.19
CA THR A 42 0.35 7.62 5.53
C THR A 42 1.76 7.64 4.95
N GLY A 43 2.25 6.51 4.42
CA GLY A 43 3.60 6.34 3.88
C GLY A 43 3.68 6.75 2.41
N GLY A 44 2.61 6.52 1.64
CA GLY A 44 2.46 7.02 0.27
C GLY A 44 1.79 8.39 0.18
N MET A 45 0.94 8.75 1.14
CA MET A 45 0.34 10.08 1.24
C MET A 45 1.32 11.04 1.93
N ASN A 46 1.39 12.29 1.48
CA ASN A 46 2.19 13.32 2.16
C ASN A 46 1.68 13.50 3.60
N TRP A 47 2.24 12.76 4.56
CA TRP A 47 1.85 12.75 5.97
C TRP A 47 1.81 14.15 6.60
N LYS A 48 2.59 15.09 6.04
CA LYS A 48 2.58 16.51 6.39
C LYS A 48 1.21 17.17 6.16
N GLY A 49 0.50 16.79 5.09
CA GLY A 49 -0.84 17.28 4.79
C GLY A 49 -1.86 16.76 5.79
N THR A 50 -1.81 15.46 6.11
CA THR A 50 -2.66 14.86 7.15
C THR A 50 -2.42 15.50 8.51
N ALA A 51 -1.15 15.73 8.88
CA ALA A 51 -0.79 16.40 10.13
C ALA A 51 -1.33 17.85 10.20
N LEU A 52 -1.29 18.59 9.09
CA LEU A 52 -1.82 19.95 9.02
C LEU A 52 -3.35 20.00 9.21
N VAL A 53 -4.08 19.08 8.57
CA VAL A 53 -5.54 18.99 8.71
C VAL A 53 -5.92 18.65 10.14
N ILE A 54 -5.24 17.68 10.76
CA ILE A 54 -5.47 17.30 12.16
C ILE A 54 -5.21 18.51 13.08
N LEU A 55 -4.13 19.25 12.86
CA LEU A 55 -3.80 20.43 13.66
C LEU A 55 -4.90 21.49 13.58
N LEU A 56 -5.43 21.77 12.38
CA LEU A 56 -6.53 22.72 12.20
C LEU A 56 -7.82 22.27 12.90
N LEU A 57 -8.15 20.98 12.84
CA LEU A 57 -9.33 20.43 13.52
C LEU A 57 -9.22 20.56 15.04
N VAL A 58 -8.05 20.29 15.61
CA VAL A 58 -7.80 20.44 17.05
C VAL A 58 -7.90 21.90 17.47
N LEU A 59 -7.30 22.82 16.72
CA LEU A 59 -7.41 24.26 16.98
C LEU A 59 -8.86 24.75 16.90
N ALA A 60 -9.60 24.36 15.87
CA ALA A 60 -11.00 24.70 15.71
C ALA A 60 -11.85 24.16 16.88
N TYR A 61 -11.58 22.93 17.32
CA TYR A 61 -12.25 22.34 18.48
C TYR A 61 -11.97 23.14 19.76
N ILE A 62 -10.70 23.48 20.05
CA ILE A 62 -10.34 24.27 21.24
C ILE A 62 -11.07 25.62 21.24
N ILE A 63 -11.11 26.31 20.10
CA ILE A 63 -11.82 27.60 19.96
C ILE A 63 -13.31 27.39 20.22
N TYR A 64 -13.93 26.38 19.58
CA TYR A 64 -15.34 26.10 19.78
C TYR A 64 -15.66 25.81 21.25
N THR A 65 -14.90 24.93 21.90
CA THR A 65 -15.10 24.59 23.31
C THR A 65 -14.89 25.80 24.23
N TYR A 66 -13.94 26.68 23.93
CA TYR A 66 -13.70 27.87 24.75
C TYR A 66 -14.82 28.92 24.66
N PHE A 67 -15.46 29.05 23.49
CA PHE A 67 -16.48 30.09 23.26
C PHE A 67 -17.93 29.61 23.35
N PHE A 68 -18.19 28.32 23.10
CA PHE A 68 -19.53 27.76 22.98
C PHE A 68 -19.84 26.61 23.95
N SER A 69 -18.88 26.21 24.80
CA SER A 69 -19.08 25.27 25.90
C SER A 69 -18.84 25.94 27.24
#